data_AF-S5ZN33-F1
#
_entry.id   AF-S5ZN33-F1
#
_cell.length_a   1.000
_cell.length_b   1.000
_cell.length_c   1.000
_cell.angle_alpha   90.00
_cell.angle_beta   90.00
_cell.angle_gamma   90.00
#
_symmetry.space_group_name_H-M   'P 1'
#
loop_
_entity.id
_entity.type
_entity.pdbx_description
1 polymer ?
#
loop_
_entity_poly.entity_id
_entity_poly.type
_entity_poly.pdbx_seq_one_letter_code
_entity_poly.pdbx_strand_id
1 'polypeptide(L)'
;MKKTILIAGVLVLVSAVFFTGCPDKYEEATYTKENITLKFKNATDKTCYVEIKGKSKNVKGVAASISTEGFESEIDFPAVLKTEVPNNQEKKITVKDVVTSGKTSKKTKDYYPVFEIKVTSDDGTGGYDVFYSDSKDQYTGGTFKIEKKNGNNYFTIEFSN
;
A
#
# COMPACT_ATOMS: atom_id res chain seq x y z
N MET A 1 43.73 63.42 42.13
CA MET A 1 43.37 62.26 41.28
C MET A 1 43.63 60.98 42.07
N LYS A 2 42.58 60.19 42.39
CA LYS A 2 42.70 58.77 42.80
C LYS A 2 41.32 58.09 42.82
N LYS A 3 41.07 57.36 41.72
CA LYS A 3 40.37 56.08 41.55
C LYS A 3 39.08 55.81 42.34
N THR A 4 37.95 55.99 41.67
CA THR A 4 36.70 55.25 41.90
C THR A 4 36.93 53.78 41.56
N ILE A 5 36.68 52.86 42.51
CA ILE A 5 36.68 51.42 42.27
C ILE A 5 35.22 50.96 42.34
N LEU A 6 34.66 50.65 41.17
CA LEU A 6 33.39 49.95 40.96
C LEU A 6 33.67 48.45 41.12
N ILE A 7 33.03 47.78 42.07
CA ILE A 7 33.07 46.33 42.21
C ILE A 7 31.66 45.77 42.44
N ALA A 8 31.42 44.69 41.71
CA ALA A 8 30.49 43.58 41.93
C ALA A 8 29.04 43.77 41.49
N GLY A 9 28.66 42.90 40.54
CA GLY A 9 27.26 42.58 40.26
C GLY A 9 26.97 42.07 38.85
N VAL A 10 27.88 41.33 38.19
CA VAL A 10 27.51 40.60 36.97
C VAL A 10 26.57 39.46 37.40
N LEU A 11 25.28 39.71 37.27
CA LEU A 11 24.22 38.72 37.41
C LEU A 11 24.31 37.79 36.19
N VAL A 12 25.05 36.69 36.31
CA VAL A 12 25.06 35.63 35.29
C VAL A 12 23.76 34.86 35.44
N LEU A 13 22.74 35.25 34.66
CA LEU A 13 21.58 34.41 34.42
C LEU A 13 22.05 33.19 33.62
N VAL A 14 22.38 32.11 34.33
CA VAL A 14 22.53 30.79 33.72
C VAL A 14 21.13 30.33 33.36
N SER A 15 20.63 30.77 32.21
CA SER A 15 19.50 30.15 31.55
C SER A 15 19.95 28.75 31.14
N ALA A 16 19.76 27.77 32.03
CA ALA A 16 19.84 26.37 31.69
C ALA A 16 18.72 26.08 30.68
N VAL A 17 19.06 26.21 29.39
CA VAL A 17 18.25 25.65 28.32
C VAL A 17 18.35 24.14 28.51
N PHE A 18 17.33 23.57 29.16
CA PHE A 18 17.09 22.14 29.15
C PHE A 18 16.79 21.74 27.70
N PHE A 19 17.84 21.48 26.91
CA PHE A 19 17.72 20.62 25.74
C PHE A 19 17.55 19.19 26.25
N THR A 20 16.37 18.89 26.81
CA THR A 20 15.83 17.54 26.72
C THR A 20 15.56 17.34 25.23
N GLY A 21 16.58 16.93 24.49
CA GLY A 21 16.42 16.39 23.15
C GLY A 21 15.59 15.13 23.27
N CYS A 22 14.27 15.29 23.37
CA CYS A 22 13.37 14.26 22.91
C CYS A 22 13.83 13.96 21.48
N PRO A 23 14.20 12.72 21.14
CA PRO A 23 14.43 12.40 19.74
C PRO A 23 13.16 12.85 19.02
N ASP A 24 13.31 13.76 18.05
CA ASP A 24 12.19 14.32 17.30
C ASP A 24 11.27 13.17 16.92
N LYS A 25 10.07 13.13 17.49
CA LYS A 25 9.05 12.19 17.00
C LYS A 25 8.90 12.54 15.54
N TYR A 26 9.30 11.62 14.67
CA TYR A 26 9.19 11.83 13.23
C TYR A 26 7.75 12.25 12.92
N GLU A 27 7.62 13.31 12.13
CA GLU A 27 6.32 13.73 11.63
C GLU A 27 5.64 12.55 10.93
N GLU A 28 4.44 12.21 11.39
CA GLU A 28 3.64 11.15 10.80
C GLU A 28 3.19 11.55 9.40
N ALA A 29 3.33 10.65 8.44
CA ALA A 29 2.91 10.89 7.08
C ALA A 29 1.38 10.96 6.95
N THR A 30 0.91 11.87 6.11
CA THR A 30 -0.46 11.84 5.57
C THR A 30 -0.47 11.05 4.26
N TYR A 31 -1.46 10.18 4.08
CA TYR A 31 -1.53 9.28 2.93
C TYR A 31 -2.62 9.68 1.94
N THR A 32 -2.26 9.66 0.65
CA THR A 32 -3.19 9.79 -0.46
C THR A 32 -3.79 8.41 -0.77
N LYS A 33 -5.12 8.35 -0.82
CA LYS A 33 -5.88 7.13 -1.09
C LYS A 33 -6.67 7.26 -2.39
N GLU A 34 -6.75 6.17 -3.13
CA GLU A 34 -7.48 6.07 -4.39
C GLU A 34 -8.35 4.82 -4.42
N ASN A 35 -9.44 4.90 -5.18
CA ASN A 35 -10.23 3.72 -5.54
C ASN A 35 -9.65 3.15 -6.84
N ILE A 36 -9.21 1.89 -6.80
CA ILE A 36 -8.62 1.20 -7.94
C ILE A 36 -9.62 0.22 -8.51
N THR A 37 -9.88 0.28 -9.82
CA THR A 37 -10.77 -0.67 -10.50
C THR A 37 -9.96 -1.66 -11.30
N LEU A 38 -10.06 -2.93 -10.93
CA LEU A 38 -9.40 -4.05 -11.61
C LEU A 38 -10.41 -4.75 -12.53
N LYS A 39 -9.96 -5.12 -13.72
CA LYS A 39 -10.78 -5.82 -14.71
C LYS A 39 -10.49 -7.33 -14.63
N PHE A 40 -11.55 -8.13 -14.53
CA PHE A 40 -11.50 -9.58 -14.55
C PHE A 40 -12.23 -10.13 -15.77
N LYS A 41 -11.71 -11.21 -16.34
CA LYS A 41 -12.36 -12.01 -17.37
C LYS A 41 -12.39 -13.47 -16.93
N ASN A 42 -13.57 -14.02 -16.75
CA ASN A 42 -13.73 -15.44 -16.43
C ASN A 42 -13.80 -16.23 -17.74
N ALA A 43 -12.75 -16.97 -18.06
CA ALA A 43 -12.68 -17.83 -19.25
C ALA A 43 -12.97 -19.31 -18.91
N THR A 44 -13.46 -19.58 -17.70
CA THR A 44 -13.90 -20.91 -17.31
C THR A 44 -15.36 -21.16 -17.71
N ASP A 45 -15.79 -22.42 -17.63
CA ASP A 45 -17.17 -22.84 -17.81
C ASP A 45 -18.06 -22.58 -16.57
N LYS A 46 -17.47 -22.13 -15.45
CA LYS A 46 -18.14 -21.97 -14.15
C LYS A 46 -18.26 -20.51 -13.76
N THR A 47 -19.27 -20.19 -12.95
CA THR A 47 -19.28 -18.93 -12.21
C THR A 47 -18.15 -18.93 -11.18
N CYS A 48 -17.41 -17.83 -11.13
CA CYS A 48 -16.31 -17.64 -10.20
C CYS A 48 -16.63 -16.48 -9.23
N TYR A 49 -16.09 -16.56 -8.02
CA TYR A 49 -16.14 -15.51 -7.02
C TYR A 49 -14.72 -15.07 -6.71
N VAL A 50 -14.49 -13.76 -6.86
CA VAL A 50 -13.20 -13.13 -6.61
C VAL A 50 -13.21 -12.47 -5.24
N GLU A 51 -12.19 -12.77 -4.44
CA GLU A 51 -11.82 -12.05 -3.23
C GLU A 51 -10.51 -11.32 -3.50
N ILE A 52 -10.42 -10.06 -3.06
CA ILE A 52 -9.22 -9.24 -3.22
C ILE A 52 -8.84 -8.72 -1.84
N LYS A 53 -7.62 -9.05 -1.42
CA LYS A 53 -6.96 -8.49 -0.24
C LYS A 53 -5.64 -7.87 -0.68
N GLY A 54 -4.98 -7.22 0.25
CA GLY A 54 -3.61 -6.77 0.05
C GLY A 54 -3.33 -5.46 0.71
N LYS A 55 -2.26 -4.85 0.23
CA LYS A 55 -1.60 -3.73 0.88
C LYS A 55 -0.83 -2.89 -0.11
N SER A 56 -0.52 -1.67 0.29
CA SER A 56 0.34 -0.77 -0.46
C SER A 56 1.72 -0.76 0.19
N LYS A 57 2.77 -1.04 -0.58
CA LYS A 57 4.15 -1.12 -0.08
C LYS A 57 4.93 0.12 -0.49
N ASN A 58 5.83 0.56 0.36
CA ASN A 58 6.70 1.71 0.07
C ASN A 58 7.95 1.35 -0.78
N VAL A 59 7.98 0.13 -1.35
CA VAL A 59 8.98 -0.40 -2.28
C VAL A 59 8.28 -1.16 -3.40
N LYS A 60 8.90 -1.19 -4.58
CA LYS A 60 8.38 -1.88 -5.77
C LYS A 60 8.56 -3.40 -5.70
N GLY A 61 7.71 -4.11 -6.43
CA GLY A 61 7.82 -5.56 -6.66
C GLY A 61 7.83 -6.42 -5.39
N VAL A 62 8.51 -7.56 -5.51
CA VAL A 62 8.62 -8.60 -4.47
C VAL A 62 9.58 -8.23 -3.32
N ALA A 63 10.27 -7.09 -3.39
CA ALA A 63 11.26 -6.70 -2.40
C ALA A 63 10.64 -6.54 -1.01
N ALA A 64 11.37 -6.94 0.05
CA ALA A 64 10.91 -6.74 1.41
C ALA A 64 10.78 -5.23 1.72
N SER A 65 9.66 -4.84 2.33
CA SER A 65 9.42 -3.45 2.69
C SER A 65 10.38 -3.00 3.78
N ILE A 66 11.00 -1.84 3.59
CA ILE A 66 11.93 -1.26 4.56
C ILE A 66 11.21 -0.15 5.34
N SER A 67 11.33 -0.20 6.67
CA SER A 67 10.87 0.91 7.50
C SER A 67 11.66 2.15 7.12
N THR A 68 10.94 3.24 6.89
CA THR A 68 11.53 4.54 6.59
C THR A 68 10.99 5.50 7.62
N GLU A 69 11.85 6.32 8.21
CA GLU A 69 11.46 7.27 9.26
C GLU A 69 10.21 8.08 8.86
N GLY A 70 9.18 8.09 9.70
CA GLY A 70 7.92 8.82 9.47
C GLY A 70 6.97 8.20 8.44
N PHE A 71 7.30 7.03 7.85
CA PHE A 71 6.44 6.32 6.89
C PHE A 71 6.25 4.86 7.26
N GLU A 72 5.01 4.39 7.15
CA GLU A 72 4.73 2.96 7.27
C GLU A 72 5.32 2.19 6.09
N SER A 73 5.87 1.02 6.35
CA SER A 73 6.44 0.19 5.28
C SER A 73 5.35 -0.39 4.39
N GLU A 74 4.22 -0.74 4.98
CA GLU A 74 3.07 -1.39 4.33
C GLU A 74 1.78 -0.89 4.97
N ILE A 75 0.76 -0.66 4.15
CA ILE A 75 -0.56 -0.21 4.60
C ILE A 75 -1.64 -1.06 3.94
N ASP A 76 -2.39 -1.81 4.75
CA ASP A 76 -3.50 -2.62 4.26
C ASP A 76 -4.65 -1.76 3.74
N PHE A 77 -5.30 -2.20 2.67
CA PHE A 77 -6.55 -1.62 2.19
C PHE A 77 -7.75 -2.54 2.46
N PRO A 78 -8.98 -2.00 2.53
CA PRO A 78 -10.18 -2.81 2.74
C PRO A 78 -10.31 -3.95 1.73
N ALA A 79 -10.56 -5.15 2.23
CA ALA A 79 -10.77 -6.32 1.39
C ALA A 79 -12.07 -6.21 0.59
N VAL A 80 -12.04 -6.63 -0.67
CA VAL A 80 -13.24 -6.91 -1.45
C VAL A 80 -13.58 -8.38 -1.26
N LEU A 81 -14.75 -8.65 -0.69
CA LEU A 81 -15.19 -10.01 -0.41
C LEU A 81 -16.12 -10.50 -1.53
N LYS A 82 -15.81 -11.70 -2.04
CA LYS A 82 -16.70 -12.58 -2.79
C LYS A 82 -17.55 -11.87 -3.86
N THR A 83 -16.91 -11.26 -4.84
CA THR A 83 -17.57 -10.66 -6.00
C THR A 83 -17.76 -11.68 -7.11
N GLU A 84 -18.99 -11.86 -7.57
CA GLU A 84 -19.31 -12.78 -8.67
C GLU A 84 -18.78 -12.26 -10.03
N VAL A 85 -18.15 -13.17 -10.76
CA VAL A 85 -17.71 -13.01 -12.16
C VAL A 85 -18.32 -14.20 -12.94
N PRO A 86 -19.44 -13.99 -13.66
CA PRO A 86 -20.10 -15.05 -14.41
C PRO A 86 -19.19 -15.69 -15.45
N ASN A 87 -19.49 -16.94 -15.80
CA ASN A 87 -18.74 -17.67 -16.82
C ASN A 87 -18.73 -16.93 -18.17
N ASN A 88 -17.58 -16.94 -18.85
CA ASN A 88 -17.37 -16.27 -20.14
C ASN A 88 -17.69 -14.76 -20.15
N GLN A 89 -17.68 -14.10 -18.98
CA GLN A 89 -17.95 -12.66 -18.86
C GLN A 89 -16.78 -11.87 -18.28
N GLU A 90 -16.85 -10.56 -18.49
CA GLU A 90 -15.95 -9.60 -17.86
C GLU A 90 -16.65 -8.87 -16.71
N LYS A 91 -15.90 -8.60 -15.65
CA LYS A 91 -16.37 -7.83 -14.50
C LYS A 91 -15.30 -6.84 -14.05
N LYS A 92 -15.73 -5.63 -13.72
CA LYS A 92 -14.89 -4.64 -13.03
C LYS A 92 -15.13 -4.72 -11.53
N ILE A 93 -14.06 -4.78 -10.76
CA ILE A 93 -14.10 -4.86 -9.30
C ILE A 93 -13.30 -3.68 -8.74
N THR A 94 -13.91 -2.88 -7.87
CA THR A 94 -13.26 -1.71 -7.28
C THR A 94 -12.76 -2.02 -5.88
N VAL A 95 -11.45 -1.89 -5.68
CA VAL A 95 -10.78 -1.89 -4.37
C VAL A 95 -10.72 -0.45 -3.88
N LYS A 96 -11.20 -0.21 -2.66
CA LYS A 96 -11.28 1.14 -2.08
C LYS A 96 -10.05 1.49 -1.27
N ASP A 97 -9.83 2.78 -1.08
CA ASP A 97 -8.89 3.32 -0.09
C ASP A 97 -7.44 2.81 -0.22
N VAL A 98 -7.01 2.51 -1.44
CA VAL A 98 -5.64 2.04 -1.71
C VAL A 98 -4.67 3.21 -1.62
N VAL A 99 -3.63 3.09 -0.81
CA VAL A 99 -2.63 4.15 -0.64
C VAL A 99 -1.70 4.19 -1.86
N THR A 100 -1.60 5.34 -2.52
CA THR A 100 -0.73 5.53 -3.70
C THR A 100 0.47 6.42 -3.40
N SER A 101 0.41 7.24 -2.35
CA SER A 101 1.54 8.04 -1.88
C SER A 101 1.39 8.42 -0.41
N GLY A 102 2.51 8.70 0.26
CA GLY A 102 2.57 9.32 1.58
C GLY A 102 3.40 10.60 1.53
N LYS A 103 3.04 11.58 2.37
CA LYS A 103 3.73 12.88 2.45
C LYS A 103 3.94 13.34 3.89
N THR A 104 5.12 13.86 4.15
CA THR A 104 5.45 14.69 5.33
C THR A 104 5.83 16.10 4.87
N SER A 105 6.10 17.02 5.79
CA SER A 105 6.63 18.36 5.44
C SER A 105 7.94 18.32 4.64
N LYS A 106 8.75 17.25 4.80
CA LYS A 106 10.09 17.14 4.22
C LYS A 106 10.17 16.27 2.95
N LYS A 107 9.26 15.33 2.77
CA LYS A 107 9.40 14.28 1.74
C LYS A 107 8.05 13.71 1.30
N THR A 108 8.02 13.23 0.06
CA THR A 108 6.92 12.45 -0.52
C THR A 108 7.45 11.08 -0.93
N LYS A 109 6.64 10.04 -0.78
CA LYS A 109 7.01 8.66 -1.11
C LYS A 109 5.86 7.98 -1.84
N ASP A 110 6.18 7.28 -2.92
CA ASP A 110 5.21 6.48 -3.65
C ASP A 110 4.92 5.16 -2.93
N TYR A 111 3.70 4.69 -3.08
CA TYR A 111 3.25 3.38 -2.61
C TYR A 111 2.75 2.53 -3.76
N TYR A 112 3.06 1.25 -3.68
CA TYR A 112 2.91 0.26 -4.74
C TYR A 112 1.93 -0.81 -4.28
N PRO A 113 0.72 -0.85 -4.85
CA PRO A 113 -0.28 -1.84 -4.46
C PRO A 113 0.16 -3.27 -4.77
N VAL A 114 -0.08 -4.15 -3.82
CA VAL A 114 0.01 -5.60 -3.99
C VAL A 114 -1.39 -6.16 -3.79
N PHE A 115 -1.92 -6.83 -4.81
CA PHE A 115 -3.24 -7.44 -4.76
C PHE A 115 -3.09 -8.95 -4.61
N GLU A 116 -3.57 -9.47 -3.49
CA GLU A 116 -3.76 -10.90 -3.25
C GLU A 116 -5.14 -11.27 -3.76
N ILE A 117 -5.19 -12.05 -4.84
CA ILE A 117 -6.41 -12.39 -5.55
C ILE A 117 -6.69 -13.86 -5.31
N LYS A 118 -7.84 -14.14 -4.72
CA LYS A 118 -8.35 -15.49 -4.56
C LYS A 118 -9.60 -15.66 -5.40
N VAL A 119 -9.67 -16.78 -6.12
CA VAL A 119 -10.82 -17.16 -6.92
C VAL A 119 -11.37 -18.48 -6.39
N THR A 120 -12.69 -18.59 -6.30
CA THR A 120 -13.39 -19.83 -5.98
C THR A 120 -14.58 -20.04 -6.91
N SER A 121 -15.01 -21.28 -7.14
CA SER A 121 -16.30 -21.63 -7.74
C SER A 121 -17.15 -22.42 -6.75
N ASP A 122 -18.43 -22.59 -7.06
CA ASP A 122 -19.41 -23.25 -6.16
C ASP A 122 -19.05 -24.72 -5.85
N ASP A 123 -18.30 -25.38 -6.73
CA ASP A 123 -17.84 -26.76 -6.53
C ASP A 123 -16.52 -26.87 -5.74
N GLY A 124 -16.03 -25.76 -5.19
CA GLY A 124 -14.82 -25.72 -4.39
C GLY A 124 -13.52 -25.64 -5.19
N THR A 125 -13.57 -25.63 -6.52
CA THR A 125 -12.37 -25.33 -7.33
C THR A 125 -11.92 -23.89 -7.02
N GLY A 126 -10.63 -23.67 -6.88
CA GLY A 126 -10.10 -22.34 -6.59
C GLY A 126 -8.73 -22.08 -7.16
N GLY A 127 -8.30 -20.83 -7.06
CA GLY A 127 -7.00 -20.35 -7.49
C GLY A 127 -6.58 -19.18 -6.61
N TYR A 128 -5.28 -18.94 -6.54
CA TYR A 128 -4.69 -17.83 -5.80
C TYR A 128 -3.50 -17.29 -6.56
N ASP A 129 -3.38 -15.96 -6.62
CA ASP A 129 -2.23 -15.28 -7.19
C ASP A 129 -1.98 -13.94 -6.49
N VAL A 130 -0.74 -13.47 -6.57
CA VAL A 130 -0.31 -12.19 -6.00
C VAL A 130 0.22 -11.29 -7.10
N PHE A 131 -0.48 -10.19 -7.34
CA PHE A 131 -0.07 -9.20 -8.33
C PHE A 131 0.66 -8.05 -7.65
N TYR A 132 1.95 -7.89 -7.98
CA TYR A 132 2.77 -6.77 -7.55
C TYR A 132 2.72 -5.68 -8.61
N SER A 133 2.15 -4.52 -8.27
CA SER A 133 2.19 -3.35 -9.15
C SER A 133 3.46 -2.54 -8.95
N ASP A 134 4.16 -2.24 -10.03
CA ASP A 134 5.29 -1.31 -10.05
C ASP A 134 4.90 0.10 -10.55
N SER A 135 3.71 0.23 -11.13
CA SER A 135 3.15 1.48 -11.65
C SER A 135 1.62 1.43 -11.79
N LYS A 136 0.99 2.61 -11.76
CA LYS A 136 -0.46 2.77 -11.93
C LYS A 136 -0.98 2.28 -13.28
N ASP A 137 -0.20 2.47 -14.34
CA ASP A 137 -0.60 2.10 -15.70
C ASP A 137 -0.73 0.58 -15.88
N GLN A 138 0.02 -0.21 -15.10
CA GLN A 138 -0.08 -1.66 -15.14
C GLN A 138 -1.50 -2.12 -14.81
N TYR A 139 -2.05 -1.80 -13.64
CA TYR A 139 -3.35 -2.35 -13.22
C TYR A 139 -4.58 -1.61 -13.77
N THR A 140 -4.40 -0.43 -14.40
CA THR A 140 -5.50 0.33 -15.00
C THR A 140 -5.75 -0.06 -16.47
N GLY A 141 -4.73 -0.52 -17.19
CA GLY A 141 -4.84 -0.94 -18.59
C GLY A 141 -5.15 -2.42 -18.79
N GLY A 142 -4.77 -3.30 -17.86
CA GLY A 142 -4.85 -4.74 -18.07
C GLY A 142 -6.09 -5.45 -17.55
N THR A 143 -6.10 -6.76 -17.74
CA THR A 143 -7.16 -7.69 -17.37
C THR A 143 -6.59 -8.93 -16.69
N PHE A 144 -7.16 -9.31 -15.55
CA PHE A 144 -6.95 -10.59 -14.88
C PHE A 144 -7.86 -11.64 -15.51
N LYS A 145 -7.26 -12.61 -16.19
CA LYS A 145 -7.94 -13.74 -16.82
C LYS A 145 -7.97 -14.92 -15.86
N ILE A 146 -9.16 -15.41 -15.52
CA ILE A 146 -9.37 -16.60 -14.70
C ILE A 146 -9.55 -17.77 -15.66
N GLU A 147 -8.68 -18.77 -15.57
CA GLU A 147 -8.70 -19.93 -16.46
C GLU A 147 -8.55 -21.24 -15.70
N LYS A 148 -8.97 -22.34 -16.33
CA LYS A 148 -8.62 -23.68 -15.91
C LYS A 148 -7.60 -24.23 -16.90
N LYS A 149 -6.34 -24.39 -16.47
CA LYS A 149 -5.30 -24.97 -17.33
C LYS A 149 -5.57 -26.46 -17.54
N ASN A 150 -5.44 -26.94 -18.78
CA ASN A 150 -5.63 -28.37 -19.09
C ASN A 150 -4.74 -29.25 -18.21
N GLY A 151 -5.35 -30.25 -17.56
CA GLY A 151 -4.68 -31.15 -16.63
C GLY A 151 -4.62 -30.65 -15.18
N ASN A 152 -5.08 -29.42 -14.88
CA ASN A 152 -5.13 -28.89 -13.52
C ASN A 152 -6.54 -28.99 -12.92
N ASN A 153 -6.58 -29.26 -11.61
CA ASN A 153 -7.80 -29.25 -10.80
C ASN A 153 -8.00 -27.91 -10.05
N TYR A 154 -7.32 -26.85 -10.48
CA TYR A 154 -7.35 -25.53 -9.87
C TYR A 154 -7.39 -24.43 -10.96
N PHE A 155 -7.80 -23.23 -10.58
CA PHE A 155 -7.80 -22.06 -11.46
C PHE A 155 -6.45 -21.35 -11.45
N THR A 156 -6.05 -20.83 -12.60
CA THR A 156 -4.96 -19.87 -12.74
C THR A 156 -5.56 -18.48 -12.91
N ILE A 157 -4.81 -17.48 -12.44
CA ILE A 157 -5.13 -16.06 -12.60
C ILE A 157 -3.95 -15.47 -13.37
N GLU A 158 -4.18 -15.06 -14.61
CA GLU A 158 -3.12 -14.52 -15.46
C GLU A 158 -3.41 -13.06 -15.77
N PHE A 159 -2.40 -12.21 -15.60
CA PHE A 159 -2.53 -10.79 -15.92
C PHE A 159 -2.01 -10.49 -17.33
N SER A 160 -2.76 -9.71 -18.10
CA SER A 160 -2.39 -9.28 -19.46
C SER A 160 -2.78 -7.83 -19.70
N ASN A 161 -1.92 -7.08 -20.38
CA ASN A 161 -2.16 -5.72 -20.86
C ASN A 161 -2.47 -5.72 -22.35
#